data_AF-A0A6A4W539-F1
#
_entry.id   AF-A0A6A4W539-F1
#
_cell.length_a   1.000
_cell.length_b   1.000
_cell.length_c   1.000
_cell.angle_alpha   90.00
_cell.angle_beta   90.00
_cell.angle_gamma   90.00
#
_symmetry.space_group_name_H-M   'P 1'
#
loop_
_entity.id
_entity.type
_entity.pdbx_description
1 polymer ?
#
loop_
_entity_poly.entity_id
_entity_poly.type
_entity_poly.pdbx_seq_one_letter_code
_entity_poly.pdbx_strand_id
1 'polypeptide(L)'
;MYDSVHLYKNFFFNLMNKKTLVCTLPGLETTVQAQFKHLQKLHKLEMGEEIKMAFKLTDRVLNPTSIERVNVQLAVAANHESTVAALRYYSQNDAYRDFGQTADFLEMLRRWFSVVNGPQSESLVASSAGDVTRA
;
A
#
# COMPACT_ATOMS: atom_id res chain seq x y z
N MET A 1 -15.14 -7.61 17.81
CA MET A 1 -14.01 -8.10 16.98
C MET A 1 -13.77 -7.03 15.93
N TYR A 2 -12.55 -6.48 15.83
CA TYR A 2 -12.26 -5.45 14.82
C TYR A 2 -12.17 -6.10 13.45
N ASP A 3 -12.78 -5.47 12.45
CA ASP A 3 -12.66 -5.90 11.06
C ASP A 3 -11.26 -5.55 10.52
N SER A 4 -10.46 -6.58 10.28
CA SER A 4 -9.08 -6.52 9.77
C SER A 4 -8.98 -5.77 8.44
N VAL A 5 -10.00 -5.87 7.58
CA VAL A 5 -10.11 -5.20 6.28
C VAL A 5 -10.24 -3.69 6.48
N HIS A 6 -11.06 -3.28 7.44
CA HIS A 6 -11.22 -1.87 7.80
C HIS A 6 -9.95 -1.29 8.44
N LEU A 7 -9.27 -2.06 9.30
CA LEU A 7 -7.99 -1.65 9.87
C LEU A 7 -6.93 -1.46 8.79
N TYR A 8 -6.77 -2.42 7.87
CA TYR A 8 -5.83 -2.33 6.75
C TYR A 8 -6.05 -1.09 5.88
N LYS A 9 -7.31 -0.87 5.51
CA LYS A 9 -7.76 0.31 4.77
C LYS A 9 -7.41 1.59 5.52
N ASN A 10 -7.69 1.64 6.82
CA ASN A 10 -7.43 2.80 7.66
C ASN A 10 -5.93 3.08 7.78
N PHE A 11 -5.05 2.07 7.89
CA PHE A 11 -3.60 2.29 7.91
C PHE A 11 -3.12 3.00 6.64
N PHE A 12 -3.57 2.53 5.47
CA PHE A 12 -3.19 3.15 4.20
C PHE A 12 -3.75 4.58 4.04
N PHE A 13 -5.03 4.80 4.32
CA PHE A 13 -5.60 6.16 4.20
C PHE A 13 -5.10 7.11 5.27
N ASN A 14 -4.68 6.61 6.44
CA ASN A 14 -3.98 7.41 7.43
C ASN A 14 -2.61 7.86 6.89
N LEU A 15 -1.84 6.96 6.26
CA LEU A 15 -0.60 7.32 5.56
C LEU A 15 -0.83 8.41 4.52
N MET A 16 -1.90 8.27 3.72
CA MET A 16 -2.28 9.27 2.71
C MET A 16 -2.63 10.64 3.34
N ASN A 17 -3.44 10.66 4.40
CA ASN A 17 -3.90 11.89 5.03
C ASN A 17 -2.79 12.59 5.85
N LYS A 18 -2.01 11.83 6.63
CA LYS A 18 -0.93 12.37 7.49
C LYS A 18 0.38 12.57 6.73
N LYS A 19 0.49 12.04 5.51
CA LYS A 19 1.65 12.09 4.59
C LYS A 19 2.89 11.34 5.08
N THR A 20 3.06 11.21 6.38
CA THR A 20 4.16 10.51 7.04
C THR A 20 3.61 9.68 8.19
N LEU A 21 4.05 8.43 8.30
CA LEU A 21 3.84 7.59 9.47
C LEU A 21 5.20 7.12 9.99
N VAL A 22 5.40 7.24 11.29
CA VAL A 22 6.55 6.68 11.99
C VAL A 22 6.05 5.47 12.78
N CYS A 23 6.64 4.31 12.53
CA CYS A 23 6.26 3.06 13.17
C CYS A 23 7.48 2.32 13.65
N THR A 24 7.40 1.78 14.87
CA THR A 24 8.41 0.86 15.40
C THR A 24 7.99 -0.55 15.00
N LEU A 25 8.76 -1.20 14.15
CA LEU A 25 8.41 -2.54 13.67
C LEU A 25 8.80 -3.60 14.72
N PRO A 26 7.93 -4.57 15.05
CA PRO A 26 8.32 -5.68 15.91
C PRO A 26 9.47 -6.46 15.28
N GLY A 27 10.62 -6.54 15.97
CA GLY A 27 11.82 -7.22 15.48
C GLY A 27 12.82 -6.35 14.71
N LEU A 28 12.52 -5.06 14.51
CA LEU A 28 13.49 -4.06 14.06
C LEU A 28 13.69 -3.03 15.18
N GLU A 29 14.91 -2.87 15.69
CA GLU A 29 15.19 -1.82 16.70
C GLU A 29 15.09 -0.41 16.10
N THR A 30 14.99 -0.31 14.78
CA THR A 30 14.89 0.93 14.02
C THR A 30 13.44 1.35 13.78
N THR A 31 13.17 2.64 14.02
CA THR A 31 11.93 3.30 13.60
C THR A 31 11.89 3.41 12.08
N VAL A 32 10.79 2.95 11.48
CA VAL A 32 10.54 3.07 10.04
C VAL A 32 9.66 4.28 9.77
N GLN A 33 10.11 5.15 8.88
CA GLN A 33 9.38 6.33 8.44
C GLN A 33 8.83 6.12 7.02
N ALA A 34 7.54 5.78 6.94
CA ALA A 34 6.84 5.67 5.66
C ALA A 34 6.32 7.04 5.24
N GLN A 35 6.57 7.42 3.99
CA GLN A 35 6.02 8.65 3.41
C GLN A 35 5.17 8.36 2.19
N PHE A 36 3.96 8.94 2.16
CA PHE A 36 3.07 8.84 1.00
C PHE A 36 3.67 9.48 -0.26
N LYS A 37 4.50 10.52 -0.09
CA LYS A 37 5.22 11.17 -1.19
C LYS A 37 6.11 10.20 -1.97
N HIS A 38 6.61 9.12 -1.35
CA HIS A 38 7.43 8.12 -2.03
C HIS A 38 6.62 7.35 -3.07
N LEU A 39 5.35 7.01 -2.78
CA LEU A 39 4.44 6.40 -3.74
C LEU A 39 4.12 7.33 -4.91
N GLN A 40 3.89 8.62 -4.64
CA GLN A 40 3.67 9.61 -5.69
C GLN A 40 4.90 9.79 -6.59
N LYS A 41 6.10 9.81 -6.01
CA LYS A 41 7.36 9.88 -6.76
C LYS A 41 7.59 8.62 -7.59
N LEU A 42 7.38 7.44 -7.01
CA LEU A 42 7.49 6.17 -7.72
C LEU A 42 6.59 6.14 -8.96
N HIS A 43 5.31 6.48 -8.80
CA HIS A 43 4.38 6.54 -9.93
C HIS A 43 4.85 7.51 -11.01
N LYS A 44 5.41 8.67 -10.63
CA LYS A 44 5.98 9.65 -11.59
C LYS A 44 7.23 9.14 -12.29
N LEU A 45 8.09 8.37 -11.62
CA LEU A 45 9.28 7.77 -12.25
C LEU A 45 8.90 6.77 -13.32
N GLU A 46 7.83 6.01 -13.10
CA GLU A 46 7.32 5.04 -14.07
C GLU A 46 6.33 5.65 -15.07
N MET A 47 6.02 6.95 -14.98
CA MET A 47 5.17 7.63 -15.95
C MET A 47 5.94 7.90 -17.23
N GLY A 48 5.65 7.13 -18.28
CA GLY A 48 6.29 7.23 -19.59
C GLY A 48 7.08 5.99 -19.98
N GLU A 49 7.37 5.12 -19.02
CA GLU A 49 7.97 3.82 -19.27
C GLU A 49 6.97 2.84 -19.89
N GLU A 50 7.43 2.06 -20.86
CA GLU A 50 6.62 1.04 -21.53
C GLU A 50 6.24 -0.11 -20.57
N ILE A 51 7.13 -0.42 -19.63
CA ILE A 51 6.95 -1.49 -18.64
C ILE A 51 7.09 -0.89 -17.24
N LYS A 52 6.05 -1.02 -16.42
CA LYS A 52 5.99 -0.51 -15.04
C LYS A 52 6.13 -1.64 -14.03
N MET A 53 7.00 -1.50 -13.04
CA MET A 53 7.07 -2.47 -11.95
C MET A 53 5.85 -2.30 -11.03
N ALA A 54 5.50 -1.07 -10.66
CA ALA A 54 4.35 -0.79 -9.81
C ALA A 54 3.04 -0.65 -10.63
N PHE A 55 2.74 -1.62 -11.51
CA PHE A 55 1.59 -1.55 -12.44
C PHE A 55 0.21 -1.38 -11.78
N LYS A 56 0.01 -1.81 -10.54
CA LYS A 56 -1.24 -1.60 -9.77
C LYS A 56 -1.33 -0.22 -9.11
N LEU A 57 -0.21 0.51 -9.01
CA LEU A 57 -0.15 1.85 -8.44
C LEU A 57 -0.61 2.87 -9.49
N THR A 58 -1.92 3.04 -9.61
CA THR A 58 -2.52 3.99 -10.56
C THR A 58 -2.78 5.35 -9.92
N ASP A 59 -3.06 6.37 -10.73
CA ASP A 59 -3.47 7.70 -10.22
C ASP A 59 -4.70 7.60 -9.30
N ARG A 60 -5.64 6.71 -9.61
CA ARG A 60 -6.81 6.40 -8.78
C ARG A 60 -6.45 5.93 -7.37
N VAL A 61 -5.35 5.19 -7.23
CA VAL A 61 -4.86 4.70 -5.93
C VAL A 61 -4.21 5.84 -5.13
N LEU A 62 -3.56 6.78 -5.82
CA LEU A 62 -2.88 7.92 -5.19
C LEU A 62 -3.83 9.07 -4.85
N ASN A 63 -4.86 9.27 -5.66
CA ASN A 63 -5.80 10.38 -5.56
C ASN A 63 -7.26 9.88 -5.57
N PRO A 64 -7.67 9.05 -4.59
CA PRO A 64 -9.03 8.49 -4.56
C PRO A 64 -10.06 9.54 -4.14
N THR A 65 -11.22 9.49 -4.77
CA THR A 65 -12.40 10.26 -4.37
C THR A 65 -12.94 9.78 -3.02
N SER A 66 -13.81 10.59 -2.37
CA SER A 66 -14.42 10.23 -1.09
C SER A 66 -15.17 8.90 -1.12
N ILE A 67 -15.86 8.61 -2.22
CA ILE A 67 -16.58 7.34 -2.43
C ILE A 67 -15.58 6.20 -2.54
N GLU A 68 -14.51 6.38 -3.31
CA GLU A 68 -13.51 5.34 -3.55
C GLU A 68 -12.70 4.98 -2.29
N ARG A 69 -12.56 5.90 -1.32
CA ARG A 69 -11.91 5.62 -0.04
C ARG A 69 -12.62 4.55 0.80
N VAL A 70 -13.87 4.21 0.49
CA VAL A 70 -14.54 3.09 1.17
C VAL A 70 -14.02 1.74 0.66
N ASN A 71 -13.46 1.71 -0.56
CA ASN A 71 -12.99 0.50 -1.23
C ASN A 71 -11.58 0.11 -0.78
N VAL A 72 -11.50 -1.01 -0.06
CA VAL A 72 -10.23 -1.58 0.43
C VAL A 72 -9.30 -2.03 -0.71
N GLN A 73 -9.83 -2.29 -1.92
CA GLN A 73 -9.02 -2.70 -3.06
C GLN A 73 -7.96 -1.66 -3.45
N LEU A 74 -8.22 -0.37 -3.18
CA LEU A 74 -7.22 0.67 -3.42
C LEU A 74 -6.04 0.57 -2.46
N ALA A 75 -6.30 0.22 -1.19
CA ALA A 75 -5.23 -0.05 -0.23
C ALA A 75 -4.45 -1.32 -0.61
N VAL A 76 -5.14 -2.36 -1.09
CA VAL A 76 -4.47 -3.59 -1.58
C VAL A 76 -3.59 -3.30 -2.79
N ALA A 77 -4.08 -2.51 -3.75
CA ALA A 77 -3.32 -2.10 -4.93
C ALA A 77 -2.07 -1.28 -4.57
N ALA A 78 -2.19 -0.37 -3.59
CA ALA A 78 -1.06 0.43 -3.13
C ALA A 78 0.04 -0.39 -2.44
N ASN A 79 -0.35 -1.41 -1.68
CA ASN A 79 0.54 -2.29 -0.93
C ASN A 79 0.89 -3.58 -1.70
N HIS A 80 0.59 -3.62 -2.99
CA HIS A 80 0.86 -4.80 -3.80
C HIS A 80 2.35 -5.14 -3.82
N GLU A 81 2.67 -6.43 -3.96
CA GLU A 81 4.05 -6.91 -3.95
C GLU A 81 4.92 -6.23 -4.99
N SER A 82 4.36 -5.95 -6.16
CA SER A 82 5.06 -5.24 -7.22
C SER A 82 5.40 -3.78 -6.86
N THR A 83 4.54 -3.09 -6.09
CA THR A 83 4.82 -1.74 -5.57
C THR A 83 5.93 -1.77 -4.54
N VAL A 84 5.93 -2.77 -3.64
CA VAL A 84 7.00 -2.97 -2.65
C VAL A 84 8.32 -3.28 -3.33
N ALA A 85 8.32 -4.19 -4.31
CA ALA A 85 9.50 -4.54 -5.10
C ALA A 85 10.07 -3.34 -5.86
N ALA A 86 9.20 -2.52 -6.46
CA ALA A 86 9.61 -1.30 -7.14
C ALA A 86 10.26 -0.30 -6.17
N LEU A 87 9.66 -0.04 -5.00
CA LEU A 87 10.26 0.82 -3.98
C LEU A 87 11.65 0.32 -3.56
N ARG A 88 11.81 -0.99 -3.36
CA ARG A 88 13.11 -1.58 -3.03
C ARG A 88 14.13 -1.43 -4.16
N TYR A 89 13.73 -1.68 -5.40
CA TYR A 89 14.59 -1.51 -6.57
C TYR A 89 15.11 -0.07 -6.68
N TYR A 90 14.21 0.92 -6.65
CA TYR A 90 14.61 2.32 -6.74
C TYR A 90 15.41 2.78 -5.52
N SER A 91 15.20 2.19 -4.34
CA SER A 91 15.96 2.54 -3.12
C SER A 91 17.44 2.20 -3.18
N GLN A 92 17.88 1.39 -4.14
CA GLN A 92 19.29 1.12 -4.40
C GLN A 92 20.03 2.34 -4.95
N ASN A 93 19.30 3.30 -5.52
CA ASN A 93 19.85 4.59 -5.93
C ASN A 93 19.82 5.56 -4.74
N ASP A 94 20.95 6.20 -4.44
CA ASP A 94 21.10 7.15 -3.32
C ASP A 94 20.05 8.27 -3.34
N ALA A 95 19.60 8.72 -4.51
CA ALA A 95 18.57 9.74 -4.65
C ALA A 95 17.19 9.32 -4.11
N TYR A 96 16.96 8.01 -3.96
CA TYR A 96 15.70 7.42 -3.51
C TYR A 96 15.88 6.43 -2.36
N ARG A 97 17.00 6.47 -1.63
CA ARG A 97 17.29 5.56 -0.50
C ARG A 97 16.14 5.47 0.50
N ASP A 98 15.46 6.59 0.77
CA ASP A 98 14.31 6.66 1.69
C ASP A 98 13.08 5.85 1.24
N PHE A 99 13.04 5.40 -0.03
CA PHE A 99 11.98 4.48 -0.50
C PHE A 99 12.03 3.14 0.23
N GLY A 100 13.22 2.71 0.69
CA GLY A 100 13.39 1.46 1.42
C GLY A 100 12.53 1.41 2.69
N GLN A 101 12.50 2.50 3.46
CA GLN A 101 11.68 2.59 4.67
C GLN A 101 10.18 2.48 4.36
N THR A 102 9.71 3.16 3.29
CA THR A 102 8.32 2.99 2.85
C THR A 102 8.07 1.54 2.42
N ALA A 103 8.99 0.90 1.71
CA ALA A 103 8.85 -0.49 1.29
C ALA A 103 8.70 -1.44 2.49
N ASP A 104 9.53 -1.27 3.52
CA ASP A 104 9.50 -2.10 4.73
C ASP A 104 8.18 -1.94 5.50
N PHE A 105 7.66 -0.70 5.59
CA PHE A 105 6.35 -0.46 6.19
C PHE A 105 5.21 -1.13 5.41
N LEU A 106 5.17 -0.96 4.08
CA LEU A 106 4.11 -1.56 3.24
C LEU A 106 4.21 -3.09 3.25
N GLU A 107 5.43 -3.65 3.27
CA GLU A 107 5.64 -5.09 3.39
C GLU A 107 5.16 -5.61 4.75
N MET A 108 5.49 -4.95 5.85
CA MET A 108 4.97 -5.32 7.17
C MET A 108 3.44 -5.31 7.16
N LEU A 109 2.83 -4.21 6.66
CA LEU A 109 1.38 -4.06 6.63
C LEU A 109 0.71 -5.16 5.79
N ARG A 110 1.29 -5.50 4.62
CA ARG A 110 0.85 -6.62 3.79
C ARG A 110 0.97 -7.96 4.52
N ARG A 111 2.13 -8.27 5.11
CA ARG A 111 2.37 -9.52 5.83
C ARG A 111 1.40 -9.69 6.99
N TRP A 112 1.20 -8.63 7.78
CA TRP A 112 0.20 -8.61 8.85
C TRP A 112 -1.20 -8.93 8.32
N PHE A 113 -1.61 -8.27 7.22
CA PHE A 113 -2.92 -8.50 6.62
C PHE A 113 -3.10 -9.93 6.09
N SER A 114 -2.06 -10.52 5.49
CA SER A 114 -2.06 -11.91 5.04
C SER A 114 -2.10 -12.91 6.20
N VAL A 115 -1.45 -12.63 7.33
CA VAL A 115 -1.52 -13.48 8.53
C VAL A 115 -2.93 -13.46 9.13
N VAL A 116 -3.55 -12.28 9.23
CA VAL A 116 -4.88 -12.15 9.85
C VAL A 116 -6.01 -12.73 8.99
N ASN A 117 -5.88 -12.69 7.66
CA ASN A 117 -6.94 -13.13 6.74
C ASN A 117 -6.63 -14.41 5.95
N GLY A 118 -5.44 -14.99 6.13
CA GLY A 118 -4.96 -16.16 5.40
C GLY A 118 -4.33 -15.84 4.02
N PRO A 119 -3.53 -16.78 3.47
CA PRO A 119 -2.79 -16.60 2.21
C PRO A 119 -3.67 -16.47 0.96
N GLN A 120 -4.99 -16.69 1.06
CA GLN A 120 -5.98 -16.52 -0.03
C GLN A 120 -6.55 -15.08 -0.08
N SER A 121 -5.97 -14.12 0.65
CA SER A 121 -6.58 -12.80 0.84
C SER A 121 -6.75 -11.96 -0.42
N GLU A 122 -6.02 -12.20 -1.51
CA GLU A 122 -6.27 -11.53 -2.80
C GLU A 122 -7.63 -11.91 -3.42
N SER A 123 -8.17 -13.10 -3.14
CA SER A 123 -9.50 -13.53 -3.62
C SER A 123 -10.63 -13.14 -2.66
N LEU A 124 -10.36 -13.03 -1.35
CA LEU A 124 -11.36 -12.65 -0.33
C LEU A 124 -11.76 -11.17 -0.39
N VAL A 125 -10.84 -10.26 -0.76
CA VAL A 125 -11.20 -8.84 -0.92
C VAL A 125 -12.15 -8.62 -2.11
N ALA A 126 -12.19 -9.55 -3.08
CA ALA A 126 -13.17 -9.51 -4.17
C ALA A 126 -14.58 -9.86 -3.69
N SER A 127 -14.72 -10.69 -2.65
CA SER A 127 -16.02 -11.11 -2.10
C SER A 127 -16.70 -10.02 -1.27
N SER A 128 -15.96 -9.15 -0.56
CA SER A 128 -16.56 -8.09 0.25
C SER A 128 -17.05 -6.88 -0.56
N ALA A 129 -16.76 -6.84 -1.87
CA ALA A 129 -17.27 -5.83 -2.79
C ALA A 129 -18.53 -6.28 -3.55
N GLY A 130 -18.94 -7.54 -3.39
CA GLY A 130 -20.04 -8.15 -4.16
C GLY A 130 -21.44 -7.96 -3.59
N ASP A 131 -21.60 -7.38 -2.40
CA ASP A 131 -22.89 -7.37 -1.69
C ASP A 131 -23.64 -6.03 -1.76
N VAL A 132 -23.60 -5.36 -2.92
CA VAL A 132 -24.43 -4.16 -3.23
C VAL A 132 -25.08 -4.25 -4.61
N THR A 133 -25.32 -5.46 -5.13
CA THR A 133 -26.14 -5.62 -6.34
C THR A 133 -26.96 -6.90 -6.28
N ARG A 134 -27.90 -6.95 -5.34
CA ARG A 134 -29.08 -7.82 -5.49
C ARG A 134 -30.27 -7.21 -4.75
N ALA A 135 -30.97 -6.35 -5.46
CA ALA A 135 -32.39 -6.03 -5.26
C ALA A 135 -33.07 -6.20 -6.61
#